data_AF-A0A3N0X751-F1
#
_entry.id   AF-A0A3N0X751-F1
#
_cell.length_a   1.000
_cell.length_b   1.000
_cell.length_c   1.000
_cell.angle_alpha   90.00
_cell.angle_beta   90.00
_cell.angle_gamma   90.00
#
_symmetry.space_group_name_H-M   'P 1'
#
loop_
_entity.id
_entity.type
_entity.pdbx_description
1 polymer ?
#
loop_
_entity_poly.entity_id
_entity_poly.type
_entity_poly.pdbx_seq_one_letter_code
_entity_poly.pdbx_strand_id
1 'polypeptide(L)'
;MRAQEQNPQTDEKRNLVKMNLTGVVFRNFQFAYERTITKRLGVQVSYGFIPTGQVPLVDQYIKDDNVNNVRMGGSNFTLEPRIYLGRGYGHGFYIAPYYRYSHFDVDNVTYNYTSEDPMHQVKKFPLLFLGRRTQTMLG
;
A
#
# COMPACT_ATOMS: atom_id res chain seq x y z
N MET A 1 -51.41 12.43 -15.91
CA MET A 1 -50.19 12.50 -15.07
C MET A 1 -49.15 11.60 -15.70
N ARG A 2 -48.05 12.12 -16.24
CA ARG A 2 -46.92 11.31 -16.74
C ARG A 2 -45.75 11.56 -15.82
N ALA A 3 -45.38 10.54 -15.05
CA ALA A 3 -44.16 10.55 -14.25
C ALA A 3 -42.97 10.66 -15.22
N GLN A 4 -42.18 11.72 -15.08
CA GLN A 4 -40.87 11.78 -15.69
C GLN A 4 -40.00 10.73 -15.01
N GLU A 5 -39.63 9.68 -15.74
CA GLU A 5 -38.48 8.85 -15.39
C GLU A 5 -37.28 9.79 -15.28
N GLN A 6 -36.83 10.03 -14.04
CA GLN A 6 -35.54 10.59 -13.76
C GLN A 6 -34.50 9.58 -14.23
N ASN A 7 -34.12 9.68 -15.50
CA ASN A 7 -32.89 9.07 -16.00
C ASN A 7 -31.78 9.68 -15.14
N PRO A 8 -31.08 8.91 -14.28
CA PRO A 8 -29.91 9.44 -13.63
C PRO A 8 -28.91 9.65 -14.76
N GLN A 9 -28.82 10.88 -15.25
CA GLN A 9 -27.66 11.30 -16.03
C GLN A 9 -26.48 11.01 -15.12
N THR A 10 -25.81 9.90 -15.41
CA THR A 10 -24.55 9.53 -14.80
C THR A 10 -23.64 10.72 -15.04
N ASP A 11 -23.52 11.59 -14.05
CA ASP A 11 -22.37 12.46 -13.90
C ASP A 11 -21.19 11.49 -13.92
N GLU A 12 -20.65 11.32 -15.12
CA GLU A 12 -19.51 10.52 -15.47
C GLU A 12 -18.43 10.87 -14.46
N LYS A 13 -18.31 10.08 -13.37
CA LYS A 13 -17.62 10.49 -12.15
C LYS A 13 -16.16 10.77 -12.49
N ARG A 14 -15.86 12.05 -12.74
CA ARG A 14 -14.55 12.50 -13.21
C ARG A 14 -13.46 12.27 -12.17
N ASN A 15 -13.85 12.08 -10.92
CA ASN A 15 -12.98 11.90 -9.76
C ASN A 15 -13.49 10.73 -8.93
N LEU A 16 -12.63 9.77 -8.61
CA LEU A 16 -12.95 8.60 -7.81
C LEU A 16 -11.89 8.42 -6.73
N VAL A 17 -12.34 8.37 -5.47
CA VAL A 17 -11.50 8.05 -4.33
C VAL A 17 -11.77 6.60 -3.94
N LYS A 18 -10.71 5.81 -3.82
CA LYS A 18 -10.74 4.41 -3.41
C LYS A 18 -9.91 4.25 -2.15
N MET A 19 -10.40 3.41 -1.23
CA MET A 19 -9.67 3.02 -0.04
C MET A 19 -9.72 1.49 0.09
N ASN A 20 -8.58 0.86 0.39
CA ASN A 20 -8.55 -0.57 0.66
C ASN A 20 -8.86 -0.83 2.14
N LEU A 21 -10.03 -1.39 2.43
CA LEU A 21 -10.48 -1.69 3.80
C LEU A 21 -9.85 -2.97 4.37
N THR A 22 -9.52 -3.95 3.53
CA THR A 22 -8.88 -5.20 3.95
C THR A 22 -7.49 -4.92 4.56
N GLY A 23 -6.79 -3.92 4.04
CA GLY A 23 -5.51 -3.47 4.59
C GLY A 23 -5.62 -2.91 6.01
N VAL A 24 -6.74 -2.30 6.40
CA VAL A 24 -6.91 -1.63 7.70
C VAL A 24 -6.77 -2.60 8.86
N VAL A 25 -7.22 -3.84 8.70
CA VAL A 25 -7.04 -4.93 9.70
C VAL A 25 -5.57 -5.18 9.97
N PHE A 26 -4.73 -5.04 8.95
CA PHE A 26 -3.27 -5.20 9.02
C PHE A 26 -2.53 -3.86 9.16
N ARG A 27 -3.23 -2.79 9.57
CA ARG A 27 -2.71 -1.42 9.69
C ARG A 27 -2.11 -0.87 8.38
N ASN A 28 -2.55 -1.39 7.24
CA ASN A 28 -2.14 -0.97 5.93
C ASN A 28 -3.22 -0.07 5.31
N PHE A 29 -2.98 1.23 5.37
CA PHE A 29 -3.89 2.23 4.81
C PHE A 29 -3.47 2.54 3.39
N GLN A 30 -4.37 2.41 2.42
CA GLN A 30 -4.12 2.75 1.03
C GLN A 30 -5.24 3.61 0.50
N PHE A 31 -4.86 4.77 -0.03
CA PHE A 31 -5.75 5.73 -0.66
C PHE A 31 -5.35 5.85 -2.12
N ALA A 32 -6.32 5.75 -3.01
CA ALA A 32 -6.11 6.02 -4.44
C ALA A 32 -7.11 7.05 -4.91
N TYR A 33 -6.62 8.02 -5.65
CA TYR A 33 -7.40 9.01 -6.36
C TYR A 33 -7.25 8.78 -7.85
N GLU A 34 -8.37 8.71 -8.55
CA GLU A 34 -8.43 8.49 -9.98
C GLU A 34 -9.20 9.63 -10.63
N ARG A 35 -8.63 10.17 -11.71
CA ARG A 35 -9.25 11.25 -12.46
C ARG A 35 -9.18 10.98 -13.96
N THR A 36 -10.33 11.04 -14.62
CA THR A 36 -10.40 11.05 -16.08
C THR A 36 -10.24 12.48 -16.57
N ILE A 37 -9.14 12.76 -17.28
CA ILE A 37 -8.79 14.09 -17.79
C ILE A 37 -9.50 14.33 -19.12
N THR A 38 -9.52 13.33 -19.99
CA THR A 38 -10.10 13.39 -21.33
C THR A 38 -10.66 12.02 -21.70
N LYS A 39 -11.42 11.92 -22.80
CA LYS A 39 -11.92 10.64 -23.35
C LYS A 39 -10.85 9.54 -23.40
N ARG A 40 -9.62 9.93 -23.79
CA ARG A 40 -8.47 9.03 -23.99
C ARG A 40 -7.42 9.04 -22.87
N LEU A 41 -7.55 9.92 -21.88
CA LEU A 41 -6.52 10.10 -20.86
C LEU A 41 -7.13 10.12 -19.46
N GLY A 42 -6.62 9.25 -18.60
CA GLY A 42 -6.86 9.26 -17.17
C GLY A 42 -5.55 9.24 -16.39
N VAL A 43 -5.63 9.51 -15.10
CA VAL A 43 -4.52 9.36 -14.18
C VAL A 43 -5.02 8.77 -12.87
N GLN A 44 -4.25 7.86 -12.30
CA GLN A 44 -4.42 7.38 -10.95
C GLN A 44 -3.18 7.71 -10.13
N VAL A 45 -3.41 8.25 -8.93
CA VAL A 45 -2.38 8.51 -7.94
C VAL A 45 -2.78 7.77 -6.68
N SER A 46 -1.89 6.99 -6.09
CA SER A 46 -2.15 6.33 -4.82
C SER A 46 -1.04 6.60 -3.81
N TYR A 47 -1.44 6.69 -2.55
CA TYR A 47 -0.53 6.74 -1.43
C TYR A 47 -0.97 5.71 -0.39
N GLY A 48 -0.04 4.88 0.03
CA GLY A 48 -0.23 3.92 1.10
C GLY A 48 0.75 4.16 2.22
N PHE A 49 0.33 3.92 3.46
CA PHE A 49 1.21 3.93 4.60
C PHE A 49 0.82 2.87 5.62
N ILE A 50 1.84 2.36 6.30
CA ILE A 50 1.77 1.45 7.43
C ILE A 50 2.43 2.21 8.59
N PRO A 51 1.66 2.65 9.60
CA PRO A 51 2.24 3.34 10.75
C PRO A 51 3.09 2.36 11.55
N THR A 52 4.28 2.81 11.97
CA THR A 52 5.24 1.98 12.71
C THR A 52 4.64 1.46 14.01
N GLY A 53 4.41 0.16 14.08
CA GLY A 53 3.81 -0.48 15.24
C GLY A 53 4.00 -1.98 15.24
N GLN A 54 3.58 -2.62 16.33
CA GLN A 54 3.47 -4.07 16.40
C GLN A 54 2.49 -4.54 15.33
N VAL A 55 2.92 -5.45 14.47
CA VAL A 55 2.04 -6.06 13.47
C VAL A 55 1.06 -6.97 14.23
N PRO A 56 -0.26 -6.72 14.16
CA PRO A 56 -1.23 -7.61 14.78
C PRO A 56 -1.06 -9.03 14.22
N LEU A 57 -1.18 -10.06 15.07
CA LEU A 57 -1.10 -11.49 14.73
C LEU A 57 0.31 -12.10 14.59
N VAL A 58 1.42 -11.35 14.66
CA VAL A 58 2.76 -11.97 14.63
C VAL A 58 2.96 -12.94 15.80
N ASP A 59 2.49 -12.55 16.99
CA ASP A 59 2.58 -13.36 18.21
C ASP A 59 1.80 -14.69 18.13
N GLN A 60 0.86 -14.82 17.19
CA GLN A 60 0.05 -16.06 17.02
C GLN A 60 0.68 -17.05 16.04
N TYR A 61 1.50 -16.59 15.08
CA TYR A 61 2.10 -17.44 14.04
C TYR A 61 3.60 -17.69 14.24
N ILE A 62 4.33 -16.78 14.89
CA ILE A 62 5.73 -16.96 15.25
C ILE A 62 5.81 -17.31 16.74
N LYS A 63 5.73 -18.62 17.05
CA LYS A 63 6.02 -19.15 18.40
C LYS A 63 7.52 -19.40 18.57
N ASP A 64 8.32 -18.36 18.36
CA ASP A 64 9.75 -18.41 18.68
C ASP A 64 10.02 -17.36 19.75
N ASP A 65 10.40 -17.81 20.95
CA ASP A 65 10.65 -16.97 22.12
C ASP A 65 11.76 -15.92 21.88
N ASN A 66 12.48 -16.05 20.76
CA ASN A 66 13.58 -15.19 20.36
C ASN A 66 13.20 -14.00 19.50
N VAL A 67 11.98 -13.96 18.92
CA VAL A 67 11.55 -12.89 18.01
C VAL A 67 10.40 -12.13 18.65
N ASN A 68 10.72 -11.28 19.61
CA ASN A 68 9.75 -10.40 20.25
C ASN A 68 9.73 -9.01 19.59
N ASN A 69 8.52 -8.51 19.34
CA ASN A 69 8.25 -7.08 19.12
C ASN A 69 8.78 -6.48 17.79
N VAL A 70 8.64 -7.22 16.68
CA VAL A 70 8.97 -6.72 15.34
C VAL A 70 8.06 -5.53 15.00
N ARG A 71 8.65 -4.35 14.85
CA ARG A 71 7.94 -3.13 14.44
C ARG A 71 8.24 -2.88 12.98
N MET A 72 7.19 -2.80 12.18
CA MET A 72 7.32 -2.53 10.75
C MET A 72 6.50 -1.28 10.43
N GLY A 73 7.10 -0.40 9.67
CA GLY A 73 6.47 0.78 9.11
C GLY A 73 6.84 0.92 7.65
N GLY A 74 6.11 1.77 6.94
CA GLY A 74 6.48 2.08 5.57
C GLY A 74 5.44 2.92 4.85
N SER A 75 5.82 3.41 3.69
CA SER A 75 4.94 4.15 2.80
C SER A 75 5.19 3.76 1.35
N ASN A 76 4.18 3.96 0.53
CA ASN A 76 4.29 3.81 -0.90
C ASN A 76 3.53 4.94 -1.60
N PHE A 77 4.08 5.35 -2.72
CA PHE A 77 3.48 6.33 -3.61
C PHE A 77 3.46 5.72 -5.01
N THR A 78 2.31 5.76 -5.68
CA THR A 78 2.13 5.25 -7.04
C THR A 78 1.53 6.32 -7.93
N LEU A 79 2.08 6.47 -9.12
CA LEU A 79 1.56 7.28 -10.20
C LEU A 79 1.34 6.40 -11.43
N GLU A 80 0.13 6.40 -11.96
CA GLU A 80 -0.29 5.55 -13.08
C GLU A 80 -1.12 6.39 -14.07
N PRO A 81 -0.50 6.97 -15.11
CA PRO A 81 -1.25 7.52 -16.24
C PRO A 81 -1.91 6.39 -17.03
N ARG A 82 -3.13 6.62 -17.53
CA ARG A 82 -3.92 5.67 -18.32
C ARG A 82 -4.24 6.26 -19.68
N ILE A 83 -3.82 5.58 -20.75
CA ILE A 83 -4.04 5.99 -22.13
C ILE A 83 -5.00 5.00 -22.80
N TYR A 84 -6.22 5.44 -23.09
CA TYR A 84 -7.24 4.60 -23.72
C TYR A 84 -7.12 4.67 -25.25
N LEU A 85 -7.04 3.51 -25.89
CA LEU A 85 -6.91 3.34 -27.35
C LEU A 85 -8.28 3.32 -28.06
N GLY A 86 -9.37 3.14 -27.32
CA GLY A 86 -10.74 3.08 -27.84
C GLY A 86 -11.41 4.44 -28.09
N ARG A 87 -12.59 4.41 -28.73
CA ARG A 87 -13.51 5.56 -28.81
C ARG A 87 -14.51 5.48 -27.65
N GLY A 88 -14.34 6.34 -26.65
CA GLY A 88 -15.20 6.39 -25.46
C GLY A 88 -14.50 7.15 -24.34
N TYR A 89 -15.19 7.41 -23.22
CA TYR A 89 -14.61 8.09 -22.06
C TYR A 89 -14.08 7.10 -21.04
N GLY A 90 -12.80 6.76 -21.07
CA GLY A 90 -12.22 5.90 -20.04
C GLY A 90 -12.73 4.45 -20.04
N HIS A 91 -13.15 3.94 -21.20
CA HIS A 91 -13.57 2.54 -21.39
C HIS A 91 -12.83 1.94 -22.60
N GLY A 92 -12.60 0.63 -22.57
CA GLY A 92 -11.90 -0.12 -23.63
C GLY A 92 -10.43 -0.38 -23.32
N PHE A 93 -9.69 -0.89 -24.32
CA PHE A 93 -8.26 -1.18 -24.19
C PHE A 93 -7.48 0.08 -23.81
N TYR A 94 -6.61 -0.05 -22.82
CA TYR A 94 -5.75 1.02 -22.36
C TYR A 94 -4.34 0.50 -22.11
N ILE A 95 -3.38 1.41 -22.18
CA ILE A 95 -2.02 1.20 -21.70
C ILE A 95 -1.87 2.04 -20.43
N ALA A 96 -1.38 1.42 -19.36
CA ALA A 96 -1.21 2.06 -18.06
C ALA A 96 0.18 1.78 -17.50
N PRO A 97 1.20 2.54 -17.93
CA PRO A 97 2.47 2.47 -17.25
C PRO A 97 2.30 2.99 -15.83
N TYR A 98 3.04 2.43 -14.90
CA TYR A 98 3.06 2.94 -13.54
C TYR A 98 4.48 3.16 -13.03
N TYR A 99 4.59 4.14 -12.15
CA TYR A 99 5.75 4.40 -11.32
C TYR A 99 5.34 4.25 -9.86
N ARG A 100 6.02 3.37 -9.12
CA ARG A 100 5.82 3.17 -7.69
C ARG A 100 7.11 3.37 -6.93
N TYR A 101 7.09 4.26 -5.95
CA TYR A 101 8.12 4.41 -4.95
C TYR A 101 7.63 3.79 -3.64
N SER A 102 8.47 3.02 -2.96
CA SER A 102 8.13 2.40 -1.68
C SER A 102 9.31 2.47 -0.71
N HIS A 103 9.01 2.86 0.51
CA HIS A 103 9.93 2.96 1.61
C HIS A 103 9.42 2.09 2.75
N PHE A 104 10.29 1.28 3.34
CA PHE A 104 9.96 0.41 4.45
C PHE A 104 11.04 0.51 5.51
N ASP A 105 10.59 0.63 6.75
CA ASP A 105 11.43 0.73 7.93
C ASP A 105 11.05 -0.43 8.85
N VAL A 106 12.04 -1.26 9.16
CA VAL A 106 11.88 -2.38 10.09
C VAL A 106 12.77 -2.10 11.29
N ASP A 107 12.11 -1.88 12.43
CA ASP A 107 12.74 -1.58 13.71
C ASP A 107 12.66 -2.81 14.62
N ASN A 108 13.74 -3.04 15.38
CA ASN A 108 13.83 -4.02 16.47
C ASN A 108 13.70 -5.49 16.06
N VAL A 109 14.53 -5.95 15.11
CA VAL A 109 14.84 -7.38 15.04
C VAL A 109 15.80 -7.70 16.18
N THR A 110 15.29 -8.15 17.33
CA THR A 110 16.13 -8.58 18.46
C THR A 110 16.56 -10.01 18.20
N TYR A 111 17.85 -10.24 17.94
CA TYR A 111 18.39 -11.60 17.84
C TYR A 111 18.92 -12.03 19.20
N ASN A 112 18.31 -13.03 19.81
CA ASN A 112 18.83 -13.62 21.04
C ASN A 112 19.99 -14.54 20.69
N TYR A 113 21.21 -14.16 21.07
CA TYR A 113 22.34 -15.08 21.07
C TYR A 113 22.48 -15.66 22.48
N THR A 114 22.14 -16.93 22.65
CA THR A 114 22.42 -17.65 23.90
C THR A 114 23.82 -18.25 23.79
N SER A 115 24.81 -17.60 24.39
CA SER A 115 26.12 -18.23 24.63
C SER A 115 25.99 -19.21 25.81
N GLU A 116 26.62 -20.39 25.73
CA GLU A 116 26.60 -21.45 26.76
C GLU A 116 27.36 -21.07 28.06
N ASP A 117 27.77 -19.82 28.24
CA ASP A 117 28.57 -19.36 29.37
C ASP A 117 27.71 -18.61 30.41
N PRO A 118 27.51 -19.15 31.63
CA PRO A 118 26.57 -18.63 32.63
C PRO A 118 26.98 -17.28 33.27
N MET A 119 28.09 -16.66 32.85
CA MET A 119 28.60 -15.40 33.42
C MET A 119 28.36 -14.15 32.54
N HIS A 120 27.74 -14.27 31.37
CA HIS A 120 27.58 -13.15 30.44
C HIS A 120 26.11 -12.65 30.38
N GLN A 121 25.92 -11.38 30.73
CA GLN A 121 24.64 -10.66 30.61
C GLN A 121 24.13 -10.68 29.17
N VAL A 122 22.86 -11.08 28.96
CA VAL A 122 22.20 -11.05 27.65
C VAL A 122 22.10 -9.60 27.17
N LYS A 123 22.98 -9.19 26.25
CA LYS A 123 23.00 -7.83 25.71
C LYS A 123 22.14 -7.77 24.45
N LYS A 124 20.96 -7.15 24.56
CA LYS A 124 20.04 -6.92 23.45
C LYS A 124 20.53 -5.75 22.60
N PHE A 125 20.83 -5.99 21.33
CA PHE A 125 21.13 -4.93 20.36
C PHE A 125 19.97 -4.77 19.38
N PRO A 126 19.32 -3.59 19.31
CA PRO A 126 18.30 -3.35 18.31
C PRO A 126 18.95 -3.21 16.93
N LEU A 127 18.55 -4.05 15.99
CA LEU A 127 18.92 -3.91 14.58
C LEU A 127 17.85 -3.08 13.86
N LEU A 128 18.29 -2.05 13.13
CA LEU A 128 17.47 -1.19 12.28
C LEU A 128 17.72 -1.56 10.81
N PHE A 129 16.67 -1.88 10.07
CA PHE A 129 16.76 -2.13 8.63
C PHE A 129 15.91 -1.11 7.88
N LEU A 130 16.56 -0.23 7.12
CA LEU A 130 15.91 0.75 6.24
C LEU A 130 15.99 0.26 4.79
N GLY A 131 14.84 0.14 4.14
CA GLY A 131 14.72 -0.30 2.74
C GLY A 131 14.03 0.75 1.86
N ARG A 132 14.56 0.95 0.65
CA ARG A 132 13.90 1.75 -0.40
C ARG A 132 13.82 0.91 -1.68
N ARG A 133 12.66 0.88 -2.32
CA ARG A 133 12.39 0.15 -3.56
C ARG A 133 11.66 1.08 -4.53
N THR A 134 12.13 1.12 -5.76
CA THR A 134 11.45 1.79 -6.88
C THR A 134 11.05 0.73 -7.92
N GLN A 135 9.83 0.81 -8.43
CA GLN A 135 9.30 -0.11 -9.42
C GLN A 135 8.64 0.65 -10.57
N THR A 136 8.93 0.22 -11.80
CA THR A 136 8.30 0.71 -13.03
C THR A 136 7.86 -0.48 -13.86
N MET A 137 6.69 -0.40 -14.49
CA MET A 137 6.19 -1.44 -15.40
C MET A 137 5.24 -0.81 -16.42
N LEU A 138 5.17 -1.43 -17.60
CA LEU A 138 4.23 -1.10 -18.68
C LEU A 138 3.13 -2.18 -18.70
N GLY A 139 1.88 -1.80 -18.42
CA GLY A 139 0.71 -2.67 -18.46
C GLY A 139 -0.20 -2.39 -19.65
#